data_AF-A0A7I9Y3X0-F1
#
_entry.id   AF-A0A7I9Y3X0-F1
#
_cell.length_a   1.000
_cell.length_b   1.000
_cell.length_c   1.000
_cell.angle_alpha   90.00
_cell.angle_beta   90.00
_cell.angle_gamma   90.00
#
_symmetry.space_group_name_H-M   'P 1'
#
loop_
_entity.id
_entity.type
_entity.pdbx_description
1 polymer ?
#
loop_
_entity_poly.entity_id
_entity_poly.type
_entity_poly.pdbx_seq_one_letter_code
_entity_poly.pdbx_strand_id
1 'polypeptide(L)' 'MSGITIVALVGSLRAASLNREIAELAADTAPDGVTVTVFEGLGELPLYNEDIDNGTDVPRR' A
#
# COMPACT_ATOMS: atom_id res chain seq x y z
N MET A 1 11.37 10.38 -19.23
CA MET A 1 10.53 11.07 -18.23
C MET A 1 10.37 10.15 -17.04
N SER A 2 10.69 10.60 -15.83
CA SER A 2 10.42 9.86 -14.60
C SER A 2 8.92 9.95 -14.30
N GLY A 3 8.22 8.81 -14.39
CA GLY A 3 6.80 8.70 -14.03
C GLY A 3 6.59 8.77 -12.52
N ILE A 4 5.38 9.12 -12.09
CA ILE A 4 4.95 9.13 -10.70
C ILE A 4 4.50 7.71 -10.33
N THR A 5 5.02 7.17 -9.23
CA THR A 5 4.61 5.86 -8.70
C THR A 5 3.95 6.05 -7.35
N ILE A 6 2.74 5.52 -7.20
CA ILE A 6 1.90 5.62 -6.00
C ILE A 6 1.56 4.20 -5.53
N VAL A 7 1.71 3.94 -4.24
CA VAL A 7 1.19 2.73 -3.60
C VAL A 7 0.01 3.11 -2.71
N ALA A 8 -1.14 2.47 -2.92
CA ALA A 8 -2.34 2.66 -2.12
C ALA A 8 -2.41 1.61 -1.01
N LEU A 9 -2.47 2.07 0.24
CA LEU A 9 -2.68 1.22 1.42
C LEU A 9 -4.14 1.30 1.85
N VAL A 10 -4.86 0.18 1.79
CA VAL A 10 -6.28 0.12 2.16
C VAL A 10 -6.43 -0.35 3.60
N GLY A 11 -6.92 0.55 4.47
CA GLY A 11 -7.06 0.28 5.91
C GLY A 11 -8.20 -0.66 6.33
N SER A 12 -8.82 -1.38 5.39
CA SER A 12 -9.87 -2.36 5.68
C SER A 12 -9.64 -3.64 4.90
N LEU A 13 -9.58 -4.76 5.62
CA LEU A 13 -9.33 -6.09 5.07
C LEU A 13 -10.61 -6.85 4.69
N ARG A 14 -11.78 -6.28 4.99
CA ARG A 14 -13.06 -6.92 4.66
C ARG A 14 -13.26 -6.93 3.14
N ALA A 15 -13.92 -7.97 2.64
CA ALA A 15 -14.18 -8.13 1.21
C ALA A 15 -14.96 -6.95 0.58
N ALA A 16 -15.94 -6.38 1.29
CA ALA A 16 -16.73 -5.23 0.83
C ALA A 16 -16.21 -3.88 1.37
N SER A 17 -14.93 -3.57 1.12
CA SER A 17 -14.31 -2.31 1.52
C SER A 17 -14.52 -1.22 0.46
N LEU A 18 -15.25 -0.17 0.80
CA LEU A 18 -15.42 0.99 -0.10
C LEU A 18 -14.06 1.68 -0.39
N ASN A 19 -13.14 1.69 0.58
CA ASN A 19 -11.80 2.24 0.37
C ASN A 19 -10.99 1.42 -0.63
N ARG A 20 -11.25 0.10 -0.73
CA ARG A 20 -10.64 -0.76 -1.74
C ARG A 20 -11.16 -0.42 -3.12
N GLU A 21 -12.48 -0.31 -3.27
CA GLU A 21 -13.12 0.07 -4.54
C GLU A 21 -12.59 1.41 -5.06
N ILE A 22 -12.41 2.41 -4.18
CA ILE A 22 -11.82 3.71 -4.53
C ILE A 22 -10.36 3.56 -5.00
N ALA A 23 -9.56 2.74 -4.32
CA ALA A 23 -8.15 2.53 -4.65
C ALA A 23 -7.98 1.80 -5.99
N GLU A 24 -8.84 0.81 -6.27
CA GLU A 24 -8.89 0.09 -7.55
C GLU A 24 -9.28 1.04 -8.69
N LEU A 25 -10.33 1.86 -8.49
CA LEU A 25 -10.72 2.87 -9.47
C LEU A 25 -9.60 3.89 -9.74
N ALA A 26 -8.85 4.30 -8.72
CA ALA A 26 -7.70 5.20 -8.88
C ALA A 26 -6.58 4.57 -9.70
N ALA A 27 -6.38 3.25 -9.62
CA ALA A 27 -5.45 2.52 -10.45
C ALA A 27 -5.93 2.40 -11.91
N ASP A 28 -7.21 2.12 -12.11
CA ASP A 28 -7.80 1.98 -13.44
C ASP A 28 -7.85 3.31 -14.21
N THR A 29 -8.01 4.43 -13.49
CA THR A 29 -8.17 5.77 -14.07
C THR A 29 -6.89 6.61 -14.02
N ALA A 30 -5.75 6.00 -13.68
CA ALA A 30 -4.48 6.70 -13.57
C ALA A 30 -4.10 7.37 -14.91
N PRO A 31 -3.74 8.68 -14.91
CA PRO A 31 -3.34 9.37 -16.14
C PRO A 31 -1.95 8.91 -16.60
N ASP A 32 -1.62 9.24 -17.86
CA ASP A 32 -0.33 8.92 -18.45
C ASP A 32 0.84 9.42 -17.58
N GLY A 33 1.81 8.54 -17.37
CA GLY A 33 2.97 8.82 -16.54
C GLY A 33 2.72 8.67 -15.04
N VAL A 34 1.54 8.19 -14.61
CA VAL A 34 1.24 7.81 -13.23
C VAL A 34 0.95 6.31 -13.16
N THR A 35 1.51 5.63 -12.16
CA THR A 35 1.18 4.24 -11.83
C THR A 35 0.71 4.18 -10.39
N VAL A 36 -0.48 3.61 -10.18
CA VAL A 36 -1.02 3.34 -8.84
C VAL A 36 -1.08 1.84 -8.64
N THR A 37 -0.64 1.36 -7.48
CA THR A 37 -0.68 -0.06 -7.11
C THR A 37 -1.35 -0.22 -5.76
N VAL A 38 -2.40 -1.03 -5.68
CA VAL A 38 -3.04 -1.40 -4.42
C VAL A 38 -2.18 -2.47 -3.74
N PHE A 39 -1.82 -2.26 -2.48
CA PHE A 39 -1.02 -3.21 -1.71
C PHE A 39 -1.92 -4.19 -0.94
N GLU A 40 -1.75 -5.48 -1.19
CA GLU A 40 -2.57 -6.55 -0.60
C GLU A 40 -2.03 -7.10 0.74
N GLY A 41 -0.73 -6.94 1.02
CA GLY A 41 -0.06 -7.61 2.15
C GLY A 41 -0.32 -6.98 3.52
N LEU A 42 -1.19 -5.97 3.65
CA LEU A 42 -1.38 -5.24 4.91
C LEU A 42 -1.93 -6.15 6.03
N GLY A 43 -2.74 -7.15 5.67
CA GLY A 43 -3.29 -8.12 6.63
C GLY A 43 -2.30 -9.18 7.10
N GLU A 44 -1.14 -9.28 6.44
CA GLU A 44 -0.08 -10.23 6.80
C GLU A 44 0.92 -9.62 7.79
N LEU A 45 0.84 -8.30 8.02
CA LEU A 45 1.71 -7.62 8.96
C LEU A 45 1.42 -8.11 10.39
N PRO A 46 2.44 -8.58 11.12
CA PRO A 46 2.27 -8.91 12.52
C PRO A 46 1.91 -7.65 13.31
N LEU A 47 1.26 -7.85 14.46
CA LEU A 47 1.13 -6.77 15.43
C LEU A 47 2.51 -6.29 15.84
N TYR A 48 2.62 -4.98 16.04
CA TYR A 48 3.86 -4.35 16.49
C TYR A 48 4.35 -5.00 17.79
N ASN A 49 5.67 -5.21 17.89
CA ASN A 49 6.35 -5.69 19.08
C ASN A 49 7.69 -4.95 19.24
N GLU A 50 7.83 -4.20 20.35
CA GLU A 50 9.01 -3.40 20.64
C GLU A 50 10.28 -4.22 20.90
N ASP A 51 10.15 -5.47 21.38
CA ASP A 51 11.29 -6.33 21.68
C ASP A 51 12.12 -6.68 20.43
N ILE A 52 11.48 -6.65 19.26
CA ILE A 52 12.09 -7.00 17.97
C ILE A 52 12.28 -5.80 17.04
N ASP A 53 11.80 -4.61 17.42
CA ASP A 53 11.97 -3.37 16.65
C ASP A 53 13.35 -2.77 16.89
N ASN A 54 14.36 -3.47 16.38
CA ASN A 54 15.74 -3.01 16.38
C ASN A 54 16.03 -2.31 15.05
N GLY A 55 16.70 -1.15 15.08
CA GLY A 55 17.01 -0.33 13.90
C GLY A 55 17.92 -1.00 12.84
N THR A 56 18.18 -2.30 12.97
CA THR A 56 18.93 -3.16 12.06
C THR A 56 18.08 -3.70 10.90
N ASP A 57 16.76 -3.86 11.07
CA ASP A 57 15.84 -4.41 10.05
C ASP A 57 15.00 -3.34 9.33
N VAL A 58 15.47 -2.09 9.31
CA VAL A 58 14.80 -1.00 8.60
C VAL A 58 15.11 -1.03 7.10
N PRO A 59 14.15 -0.67 6.23
CA PRO A 59 14.41 -0.53 4.80
C PRO A 59 15.57 0.45 4.54
N ARG A 60 16.47 0.10 3.62
CA ARG A 60 17.55 1.00 3.20
C ARG A 60 16.94 2.19 2.44
N ARG A 61 17.41 3.39 2.79
CA ARG A 61 17.04 4.65 2.11
C ARG A 61 17.44 4.64 0.64
#